data_AF-A0A1I3NH47-F1
#
_entry.id   AF-A0A1I3NH47-F1
#
_cell.length_a   1.000
_cell.length_b   1.000
_cell.length_c   1.000
_cell.angle_alpha   90.00
_cell.angle_beta   90.00
_cell.angle_gamma   90.00
#
_symmetry.space_group_name_H-M   'P 1'
#
loop_
_entity.id
_entity.type
_entity.pdbx_description
1 polymer ?
#
loop_
_entity_poly.entity_id
_entity_poly.type
_entity_poly.pdbx_seq_one_letter_code
_entity_poly.pdbx_strand_id
1 'polypeptide(L)' 'MRRYKKGTAKSGRGGRVKSRKQAIAIGLSKARKKGKKVPEKASKRKASKKKASKKKTSKKTSRRKSAKR' A
#
# COMPACT_ATOMS: atom_id res chain seq x y z
N MET A 1 -0.06 -21.69 1.31
CA MET A 1 -0.56 -20.68 0.34
C MET A 1 -0.39 -21.17 -1.09
N ARG A 2 -1.36 -21.88 -1.68
CA ARG A 2 -1.19 -22.50 -3.02
C ARG A 2 -2.16 -21.97 -4.10
N ARG A 3 -3.01 -20.99 -3.77
CA ARG A 3 -4.05 -20.48 -4.70
C ARG A 3 -3.52 -19.72 -5.92
N TYR A 4 -2.26 -19.29 -5.92
CA TYR A 4 -1.65 -18.59 -7.04
C TYR A 4 -0.46 -19.38 -7.55
N LYS A 5 -0.43 -19.65 -8.86
CA LYS A 5 0.77 -20.13 -9.56
C LYS A 5 1.90 -19.09 -9.44
N LYS A 6 3.16 -19.53 -9.53
CA LYS A 6 4.33 -18.64 -9.45
C LYS A 6 4.18 -17.52 -10.48
N GLY A 7 4.30 -16.27 -10.03
CA GLY A 7 4.24 -15.09 -10.89
C GLY A 7 2.84 -14.59 -11.27
N THR A 8 1.74 -15.21 -10.85
CA THR A 8 0.38 -14.76 -11.26
C THR A 8 -0.28 -13.77 -10.30
N ALA A 9 0.43 -13.36 -9.25
CA ALA A 9 -0.08 -12.36 -8.33
C ALA A 9 -0.30 -11.02 -9.06
N LYS A 10 -1.53 -10.50 -8.98
CA LYS A 10 -1.89 -9.16 -9.48
C LYS A 10 -1.72 -8.09 -8.42
N SER A 11 -1.28 -6.92 -8.86
CA SER A 11 -1.25 -5.65 -8.14
C SER A 11 -2.58 -4.90 -8.28
N GLY A 12 -2.76 -3.81 -7.53
CA GLY A 12 -4.01 -3.07 -7.49
C GLY A 12 -4.43 -2.41 -8.81
N ARG A 13 -3.48 -2.08 -9.70
CA ARG A 13 -3.75 -1.47 -11.01
C ARG A 13 -3.84 -2.50 -12.14
N GLY A 14 -4.24 -3.73 -11.84
CA GLY A 14 -4.37 -4.81 -12.83
C GLY A 14 -3.05 -5.46 -13.27
N GLY A 15 -1.91 -4.79 -13.11
CA GLY A 15 -0.60 -5.30 -13.50
C GLY A 15 -0.06 -6.42 -12.60
N ARG A 16 0.93 -7.17 -13.09
CA ARG A 16 1.61 -8.25 -12.34
C ARG A 16 2.50 -7.69 -11.23
N VAL A 17 2.64 -8.43 -10.13
CA VAL A 17 3.54 -8.05 -9.04
C VAL A 17 5.00 -8.22 -9.49
N LYS A 18 5.75 -7.13 -9.45
CA LYS A 18 7.16 -7.10 -9.88
C LYS A 18 8.13 -7.54 -8.78
N SER A 19 7.80 -7.31 -7.50
CA SER A 19 8.71 -7.57 -6.39
C SER A 19 8.27 -8.75 -5.51
N ARG A 20 9.24 -9.58 -5.09
CA ARG A 20 9.01 -10.75 -4.24
C ARG A 20 8.39 -10.38 -2.89
N LYS A 21 8.88 -9.30 -2.26
CA LYS A 21 8.35 -8.79 -0.98
C LYS A 21 6.87 -8.43 -1.09
N GLN A 22 6.47 -7.75 -2.18
CA GLN A 22 5.08 -7.40 -2.42
C GLN A 22 4.20 -8.64 -2.70
N ALA A 23 4.73 -9.63 -3.42
CA ALA A 23 4.00 -10.87 -3.69
C ALA A 23 3.70 -11.63 -2.39
N ILE A 24 4.68 -11.70 -1.48
CA ILE A 24 4.52 -12.30 -0.15
C ILE A 24 3.48 -11.50 0.66
N ALA A 25 3.56 -10.17 0.67
CA ALA A 25 2.62 -9.32 1.40
C ALA A 25 1.17 -9.47 0.90
N ILE A 26 0.97 -9.56 -0.42
CA ILE A 26 -0.34 -9.80 -1.03
C ILE A 26 -0.84 -11.21 -0.69
N GLY A 27 0.04 -12.22 -0.77
CA GLY A 27 -0.25 -13.61 -0.40
C GLY A 27 -0.73 -13.73 1.04
N LEU A 28 0.04 -13.17 1.99
CA LEU A 28 -0.31 -13.13 3.42
C LEU A 28 -1.64 -12.40 3.66
N SER A 29 -1.85 -11.25 3.03
CA SER A 29 -3.08 -10.48 3.20
C SER A 29 -4.32 -11.24 2.68
N LYS A 30 -4.22 -11.90 1.53
CA LYS A 30 -5.31 -12.74 1.00
C LYS A 30 -5.56 -13.97 1.84
N ALA A 31 -4.51 -14.56 2.43
CA ALA A 31 -4.65 -15.70 3.31
C ALA A 31 -5.34 -15.31 4.64
N ARG A 32 -4.99 -14.16 5.23
CA ARG A 32 -5.69 -13.58 6.40
C ARG A 32 -7.18 -13.35 6.13
N LYS A 33 -7.52 -12.69 5.02
CA LYS A 33 -8.93 -12.45 4.63
C LYS A 33 -9.75 -13.73 4.45
N LYS A 34 -9.10 -14.85 4.14
CA LYS A 34 -9.73 -16.16 3.94
C LYS A 34 -9.73 -17.02 5.19
N GLY A 35 -9.33 -16.49 6.35
CA GLY A 35 -9.27 -17.24 7.61
C GLY A 35 -8.23 -18.37 7.62
N LYS A 36 -7.25 -18.36 6.71
CA LYS A 36 -6.21 -19.42 6.69
C LYS A 36 -5.21 -19.16 7.81
N LYS A 37 -4.69 -20.24 8.41
CA LYS A 37 -3.56 -20.17 9.36
C LYS A 37 -2.36 -19.49 8.68
N VAL A 38 -1.95 -18.36 9.22
CA VAL A 38 -0.86 -17.52 8.72
C VAL A 38 -0.11 -16.93 9.90
N PRO A 39 1.19 -16.64 9.75
CA PRO A 39 1.95 -15.96 10.79
C PRO A 39 1.28 -14.65 11.20
N GLU A 40 1.26 -14.41 12.51
CA GLU A 40 0.75 -13.19 13.07
C GLU A 40 1.57 -11.98 12.58
N LYS A 41 0.92 -10.82 12.53
CA LYS A 41 1.70 -9.59 12.28
C LYS A 41 2.45 -9.29 13.57
N ALA A 42 3.76 -9.12 13.47
CA ALA A 42 4.50 -8.48 14.55
C ALA A 42 3.83 -7.13 14.86
N SER A 43 3.42 -6.95 16.12
CA SER A 43 2.83 -5.72 16.63
C SER A 43 3.92 -4.65 16.68
N LYS A 44 4.21 -4.03 15.53
CA LYS A 44 4.95 -2.77 15.56
C LYS A 44 4.07 -1.79 16.32
N ARG A 45 4.46 -1.46 17.56
CA ARG A 45 3.82 -0.44 18.41
C ARG A 45 3.44 0.70 17.47
N LYS A 46 2.13 0.95 17.35
CA LYS A 46 1.62 2.06 16.56
C LYS A 46 2.14 3.32 17.26
N ALA A 47 3.28 3.83 16.81
CA ALA A 47 3.63 5.23 17.06
C ALA A 47 2.40 6.00 16.60
N SER A 48 1.74 6.60 17.58
CA SER A 48 0.46 7.26 17.44
C SER A 48 0.51 8.19 16.22
N LYS A 49 -0.59 8.20 15.47
CA LYS A 49 -0.78 9.13 14.36
C LYS A 49 -0.60 10.57 14.88
N LYS A 50 0.59 11.18 14.76
CA LYS A 50 0.69 12.65 14.68
C LYS A 50 0.19 13.04 13.29
N LYS A 51 -1.13 13.10 13.19
CA LYS A 51 -1.87 13.65 12.05
C LYS A 51 -1.82 15.18 12.19
N ALA A 52 -0.69 15.78 11.86
CA ALA A 52 -0.60 17.24 11.74
C ALA A 52 0.42 17.64 10.67
N SER A 53 -0.05 18.42 9.69
CA SER A 53 0.75 19.33 8.84
C SER A 53 1.63 18.76 7.72
N LYS A 54 1.05 18.13 6.68
CA LYS A 54 1.64 18.22 5.32
C LYS A 54 0.63 18.55 4.19
N LYS A 55 -0.50 19.19 4.53
CA LYS A 55 -1.39 19.84 3.55
C LYS A 55 -1.06 21.34 3.43
N LYS A 56 0.23 21.70 3.28
CA LYS A 56 0.67 23.10 3.06
C LYS A 56 1.61 23.30 1.87
N THR A 57 1.87 22.30 1.02
CA THR A 57 2.77 22.48 -0.14
C THR A 57 2.06 22.50 -1.50
N SER A 58 0.80 22.07 -1.63
CA SER A 58 0.10 22.08 -2.93
C SER A 58 -0.69 23.37 -3.24
N LYS A 59 -0.87 24.29 -2.28
CA LYS A 59 -1.61 25.55 -2.49
C LYS A 59 -0.75 26.73 -2.98
N LYS A 60 0.59 26.58 -3.00
CA LYS A 60 1.50 27.66 -3.45
C LYS A 60 1.75 27.66 -4.96
N THR A 61 1.51 26.54 -5.66
CA THR A 61 1.68 26.45 -7.12
C THR A 61 0.43 26.81 -7.91
N SER A 62 -0.78 26.70 -7.34
CA SER A 62 -2.01 27.10 -8.05
C SER A 62 -2.27 28.61 -8.04
N ARG A 63 -1.88 29.34 -6.98
CA ARG A 63 -2.03 30.81 -6.91
C ARG A 63 -1.07 31.59 -7.79
N ARG A 64 0.10 31.03 -8.13
CA ARG A 64 1.05 31.67 -9.05
C ARG A 64 0.68 31.51 -10.53
N LYS A 65 -0.17 30.54 -10.87
CA LYS A 65 -0.59 30.30 -12.26
C LYS A 65 -1.83 31.13 -12.67
N SER A 66 -2.62 31.59 -11.71
CA SER A 66 -3.79 32.43 -11.98
C SER A 66 -3.51 33.95 -11.95
N ALA A 67 -2.27 34.37 -11.68
CA ALA A 67 -1.86 35.78 -11.69
C ALA A 67 -0.98 36.14 -12.90
N LYS A 68 -0.87 35.25 -13.89
CA LYS A 68 -0.12 35.49 -15.14
C LYS A 68 -0.95 35.19 -16.40
N ARG A 69 -2.23 35.52 -16.35
CA ARG A 69 -3.07 35.72 -17.52
C ARG A 69 -3.94 36.94 -17.26
#